data_AF-A0A2G6KYT8-F1
#
_entry.id   AF-A0A2G6KYT8-F1
#
_cell.length_a   1.000
_cell.length_b   1.000
_cell.length_c   1.000
_cell.angle_alpha   90.00
_cell.angle_beta   90.00
_cell.angle_gamma   90.00
#
_symmetry.space_group_name_H-M   'P 1'
#
loop_
_entity.id
_entity.type
_entity.pdbx_description
1 polymer ?
#
loop_
_entity_poly.entity_id
_entity_poly.type
_entity_poly.pdbx_seq_one_letter_code
_entity_poly.pdbx_strand_id
1 'polypeptide(L)'
;MPLSGALGLPMQGETGKGAKYWSTSLDQLEDADSDPRLVAEKLGLTYKPGEDYSLVIIDTEKAIPLTGVKSVPATFENVSEFANTELPGKFPATFTDKAMNATFQEDYARHYKAAEAAGAFENEWSEKKFSKYLRSTDLSANEKKLMKRRFKMHKIIGNNEDYLGDGLTKNNNAAINQQYGVVETLNFERKEINLKQLDEVNAITIITDLRTL
;
A
#
# COMPACT_ATOMS: atom_id res chain seq x y z
N MET A 1 0.46 21.91 6.21
CA MET A 1 0.74 21.08 5.02
C MET A 1 0.19 21.77 3.76
N PRO A 2 0.93 21.83 2.65
CA PRO A 2 0.41 22.36 1.39
C PRO A 2 -0.68 21.45 0.79
N LEU A 3 -1.82 22.02 0.40
CA LEU A 3 -2.97 21.28 -0.14
C LEU A 3 -2.93 21.08 -1.67
N SER A 4 -1.78 21.36 -2.30
CA SER A 4 -1.59 21.20 -3.74
C SER A 4 -1.33 19.75 -4.19
N GLY A 5 -1.03 18.86 -3.25
CA GLY A 5 -0.82 17.42 -3.50
C GLY A 5 -2.13 16.65 -3.69
N ALA A 6 -2.02 15.37 -4.03
CA ALA A 6 -3.14 14.42 -4.08
C ALA A 6 -3.18 13.57 -2.79
N LEU A 7 -4.28 12.83 -2.56
CA LEU A 7 -4.42 11.93 -1.39
C LEU A 7 -3.37 10.81 -1.34
N GLY A 8 -2.85 10.40 -2.48
CA GLY A 8 -1.92 9.30 -2.59
C GLY A 8 -1.04 9.38 -3.83
N LEU A 9 -0.42 8.26 -4.19
CA LEU A 9 0.45 8.20 -5.34
C LEU A 9 -0.38 8.32 -6.63
N PRO A 10 0.02 9.17 -7.58
CA PRO A 10 -0.68 9.26 -8.86
C PRO A 10 -0.53 7.93 -9.62
N MET A 11 -1.64 7.46 -10.19
CA MET A 11 -1.68 6.27 -11.03
C MET A 11 -2.52 6.54 -12.28
N GLN A 12 -2.05 6.02 -13.42
CA GLN A 12 -2.83 5.90 -14.64
C GLN A 12 -3.26 4.44 -14.79
N GLY A 13 -4.56 4.20 -14.75
CA GLY A 13 -5.17 2.93 -15.11
C GLY A 13 -5.92 3.02 -16.44
N GLU A 14 -6.50 1.91 -16.88
CA GLU A 14 -7.38 1.85 -18.07
C GLU A 14 -8.65 2.69 -17.88
N THR A 15 -9.18 2.77 -16.66
CA THR A 15 -10.46 3.46 -16.40
C THR A 15 -10.33 4.93 -16.00
N GLY A 16 -9.10 5.44 -15.80
CA GLY A 16 -8.88 6.82 -15.41
C GLY A 16 -7.47 7.12 -14.90
N LYS A 17 -7.29 8.36 -14.45
CA LYS A 17 -6.03 8.86 -13.88
C LYS A 17 -6.33 9.64 -12.62
N GLY A 18 -5.68 9.30 -11.52
CA GLY A 18 -5.94 9.93 -10.22
C GLY A 18 -5.07 9.34 -9.12
N ALA A 19 -5.40 9.65 -7.86
CA ALA A 19 -4.67 9.13 -6.72
C ALA A 19 -4.98 7.65 -6.44
N LYS A 20 -3.96 6.91 -6.01
CA LYS A 20 -4.05 5.56 -5.45
C LYS A 20 -3.49 5.55 -4.04
N TYR A 21 -4.30 5.13 -3.08
CA TYR A 21 -3.94 5.07 -1.67
C TYR A 21 -4.57 3.86 -0.99
N TRP A 22 -3.99 3.49 0.15
CA TRP A 22 -4.54 2.48 1.05
C TRP A 22 -5.14 3.20 2.25
N SER A 23 -6.27 2.72 2.73
CA SER A 23 -6.95 3.32 3.89
C SER A 23 -7.70 2.29 4.71
N THR A 24 -8.05 2.70 5.91
CA THR A 24 -8.92 1.99 6.86
C THR A 24 -9.99 2.95 7.38
N SER A 25 -10.93 2.47 8.20
CA SER A 25 -11.89 3.34 8.89
C SER A 25 -11.24 3.99 10.12
N LEU A 26 -11.68 5.20 10.46
CA LEU A 26 -11.19 5.94 11.62
C LEU A 26 -11.40 5.14 12.93
N ASP A 27 -12.58 4.53 13.08
CA ASP A 27 -12.96 3.72 14.25
C ASP A 27 -11.97 2.58 14.55
N GLN A 28 -11.26 2.06 13.53
CA GLN A 28 -10.28 0.99 13.70
C GLN A 28 -8.92 1.48 14.16
N LEU A 29 -8.68 2.80 14.16
CA LEU A 29 -7.46 3.44 14.61
C LEU A 29 -7.61 4.20 15.93
N GLU A 30 -8.82 4.30 16.51
CA GLU A 30 -9.09 5.11 17.72
C GLU A 30 -8.17 4.80 18.92
N ASP A 31 -7.74 3.56 19.08
CA ASP A 31 -6.81 3.14 20.15
C ASP A 31 -5.36 3.59 19.93
N ALA A 32 -5.03 4.08 18.73
CA ALA A 32 -3.69 4.47 18.30
C ALA A 32 -3.62 5.88 17.67
N ASP A 33 -4.76 6.53 17.41
CA ASP A 33 -4.94 7.69 16.50
C ASP A 33 -4.17 8.96 16.86
N SER A 34 -3.55 9.01 18.04
CA SER A 34 -2.73 10.12 18.51
C SER A 34 -1.23 9.88 18.34
N ASP A 35 -0.76 8.62 18.31
CA ASP A 35 0.66 8.26 18.21
C ASP A 35 1.01 7.74 16.81
N PRO A 36 1.81 8.49 16.02
CA PRO A 36 2.14 8.10 14.65
C PRO A 36 2.91 6.77 14.56
N ARG A 37 3.64 6.37 15.61
CA ARG A 37 4.32 5.07 15.65
C ARG A 37 3.31 3.94 15.79
N LEU A 38 2.36 4.06 16.72
CA LEU A 38 1.32 3.05 16.91
C LEU A 38 0.42 2.91 15.68
N VAL A 39 0.05 4.04 15.06
CA VAL A 39 -0.69 4.03 13.79
C VAL A 39 0.10 3.29 12.71
N ALA A 40 1.38 3.64 12.49
CA ALA A 40 2.19 2.99 11.47
C ALA A 40 2.32 1.48 11.69
N GLU A 41 2.62 1.05 12.92
CA GLU A 41 2.74 -0.37 13.27
C GLU A 41 1.43 -1.14 13.07
N LYS A 42 0.29 -0.54 13.44
CA LYS A 42 -1.04 -1.15 13.26
C LYS A 42 -1.44 -1.25 11.78
N LEU A 43 -0.98 -0.32 10.96
CA LEU A 43 -1.20 -0.32 9.51
C LEU A 43 -0.17 -1.18 8.73
N GLY A 44 0.72 -1.91 9.42
CA GLY A 44 1.74 -2.72 8.75
C GLY A 44 2.79 -1.88 8.00
N LEU A 45 3.05 -0.67 8.48
CA LEU A 45 4.02 0.28 7.93
C LEU A 45 5.26 0.40 8.85
N THR A 46 6.36 0.86 8.27
CA THR A 46 7.58 1.21 9.03
C THR A 46 7.48 2.65 9.53
N TYR A 47 7.55 2.84 10.85
CA TYR A 47 7.67 4.17 11.46
C TYR A 47 9.06 4.77 11.23
N LYS A 48 9.12 6.08 10.95
CA LYS A 48 10.35 6.84 10.75
C LYS A 48 10.43 7.96 11.80
N PRO A 49 11.28 7.81 12.83
CA PRO A 49 11.45 8.84 13.84
C PRO A 49 11.91 10.17 13.23
N GLY A 50 11.34 11.28 13.70
CA GLY A 50 11.71 12.65 13.30
C GLY A 50 11.04 13.16 12.02
N GLU A 51 10.19 12.36 11.37
CA GLU A 51 9.33 12.82 10.28
C GLU A 51 8.01 13.39 10.82
N ASP A 52 7.43 14.34 10.09
CA ASP A 52 6.11 14.89 10.39
C ASP A 52 5.01 13.99 9.81
N TYR A 53 4.04 13.62 10.65
CA TYR A 53 2.91 12.78 10.27
C TYR A 53 1.60 13.57 10.31
N SER A 54 0.66 13.21 9.44
CA SER A 54 -0.69 13.75 9.46
C SER A 54 -1.69 12.63 9.14
N LEU A 55 -2.86 12.68 9.77
CA LEU A 55 -3.97 11.80 9.44
C LEU A 55 -4.96 12.55 8.54
N VAL A 56 -5.32 11.95 7.42
CA VAL A 56 -6.35 12.49 6.51
C VAL A 56 -7.57 11.60 6.60
N ILE A 57 -8.65 12.14 7.17
CA ILE A 57 -9.96 11.50 7.23
C ILE A 57 -10.71 11.87 5.96
N ILE A 58 -11.24 10.87 5.26
CA ILE A 58 -11.93 11.05 3.98
C ILE A 58 -13.41 10.73 4.16
N ASP A 59 -14.26 11.69 3.84
CA ASP A 59 -15.69 11.46 3.65
C ASP A 59 -15.89 10.89 2.24
N THR A 60 -15.91 9.56 2.14
CA THR A 60 -15.99 8.85 0.86
C THR A 60 -17.25 9.21 0.08
N GLU A 61 -18.39 9.45 0.74
CA GLU A 61 -19.64 9.81 0.07
C GLU A 61 -19.51 11.15 -0.65
N LYS A 62 -18.86 12.14 -0.02
CA LYS A 62 -18.57 13.43 -0.65
C LYS A 62 -17.45 13.36 -1.68
N ALA A 63 -16.45 12.49 -1.48
CA ALA A 63 -15.32 12.36 -2.39
C ALA A 63 -15.72 11.70 -3.72
N ILE A 64 -16.61 10.70 -3.70
CA ILE A 64 -16.99 9.90 -4.89
C ILE A 64 -17.37 10.76 -6.12
N PRO A 65 -18.29 11.75 -6.03
CA PRO A 65 -18.67 12.55 -7.19
C PRO A 65 -17.49 13.33 -7.80
N LEU A 66 -16.56 13.78 -6.97
CA LEU A 66 -15.39 14.55 -7.39
C LEU A 66 -14.31 13.68 -8.00
N THR A 67 -14.00 12.55 -7.38
CA THR A 67 -12.81 11.73 -7.69
C THR A 67 -13.12 10.53 -8.57
N GLY A 68 -14.37 10.04 -8.55
CA GLY A 68 -14.73 8.74 -9.12
C GLY A 68 -14.03 7.57 -8.42
N VAL A 69 -13.69 7.74 -7.14
CA VAL A 69 -13.00 6.71 -6.34
C VAL A 69 -13.81 5.41 -6.31
N LYS A 70 -13.11 4.29 -6.47
CA LYS A 70 -13.62 2.97 -6.10
C LYS A 70 -12.68 2.38 -5.06
N SER A 71 -13.27 1.91 -3.97
CA SER A 71 -12.59 1.21 -2.89
C SER A 71 -12.85 -0.28 -3.04
N VAL A 72 -11.81 -1.10 -2.88
CA VAL A 72 -11.93 -2.56 -2.84
C VAL A 72 -11.28 -3.09 -1.56
N PRO A 73 -11.88 -4.10 -0.89
CA PRO A 73 -11.22 -4.78 0.21
C PRO A 73 -9.87 -5.35 -0.24
N ALA A 74 -8.87 -5.27 0.62
CA ALA A 74 -7.49 -5.67 0.38
C ALA A 74 -7.26 -7.21 0.34
N THR A 75 -8.11 -7.95 -0.36
CA THR A 75 -7.93 -9.40 -0.54
C THR A 75 -7.10 -9.71 -1.78
N PHE A 76 -6.45 -10.88 -1.81
CA PHE A 76 -5.72 -11.33 -3.00
C PHE A 76 -6.59 -11.29 -4.26
N GLU A 77 -7.84 -11.73 -4.16
CA GLU A 77 -8.80 -11.73 -5.26
C GLU A 77 -9.08 -10.31 -5.76
N ASN A 78 -9.51 -9.41 -4.87
CA ASN A 78 -9.91 -8.05 -5.24
C ASN A 78 -8.74 -7.21 -5.75
N VAL A 79 -7.56 -7.34 -5.15
CA VAL A 79 -6.36 -6.62 -5.61
C VAL A 79 -5.85 -7.21 -6.94
N SER A 80 -6.04 -8.50 -7.18
CA SER A 80 -5.76 -9.11 -8.49
C SER A 80 -6.72 -8.59 -9.55
N GLU A 81 -8.03 -8.59 -9.28
CA GLU A 81 -9.04 -8.05 -10.20
C GLU A 81 -8.73 -6.58 -10.53
N PHE A 82 -8.48 -5.76 -9.51
CA PHE A 82 -8.07 -4.37 -9.69
C PHE A 82 -6.85 -4.25 -10.61
N ALA A 83 -5.79 -5.01 -10.35
CA ALA A 83 -4.56 -4.95 -11.15
C ALA A 83 -4.78 -5.41 -12.59
N ASN A 84 -5.59 -6.45 -12.78
CA ASN A 84 -5.93 -7.03 -14.07
C ASN A 84 -6.79 -6.07 -14.90
N THR A 85 -7.68 -5.31 -14.27
CA THR A 85 -8.55 -4.33 -14.93
C THR A 85 -7.84 -3.02 -15.21
N GLU A 86 -7.17 -2.45 -14.22
CA GLU A 86 -6.60 -1.11 -14.35
C GLU A 86 -5.20 -1.12 -14.99
N LEU A 87 -4.47 -2.24 -14.91
CA LEU A 87 -3.09 -2.34 -15.38
C LEU A 87 -2.80 -3.66 -16.14
N PRO A 88 -3.66 -4.12 -17.08
CA PRO A 88 -3.56 -5.45 -17.70
C PRO A 88 -2.22 -5.74 -18.38
N GLY A 89 -1.60 -4.72 -19.00
CA GLY A 89 -0.29 -4.86 -19.62
C GLY A 89 0.85 -5.10 -18.60
N LYS A 90 0.71 -4.56 -17.39
CA LYS A 90 1.70 -4.72 -16.31
C LYS A 90 1.41 -5.94 -15.45
N PHE A 91 0.13 -6.23 -15.17
CA PHE A 91 -0.32 -7.29 -14.28
C PHE A 91 -1.54 -8.00 -14.89
N PRO A 92 -1.34 -8.92 -15.85
CA PRO A 92 -2.42 -9.75 -16.38
C PRO A 92 -2.74 -10.91 -15.43
N ALA A 93 -3.92 -11.51 -15.60
CA ALA A 93 -4.39 -12.64 -14.78
C ALA A 93 -3.35 -13.78 -14.70
N THR A 94 -2.75 -14.14 -15.83
CA THR A 94 -1.68 -15.17 -15.90
C THR A 94 -0.48 -14.95 -14.95
N PHE A 95 -0.27 -13.70 -14.51
CA PHE A 95 0.67 -13.36 -13.45
C PHE A 95 0.01 -13.34 -12.06
N THR A 96 -1.12 -12.66 -11.89
CA THR A 96 -1.77 -12.53 -10.57
C THR A 96 -2.20 -13.89 -10.01
N ASP A 97 -2.72 -14.79 -10.85
CA ASP A 97 -3.14 -16.14 -10.46
C ASP A 97 -1.99 -16.95 -9.84
N LYS A 98 -0.74 -16.61 -10.15
CA LYS A 98 0.46 -17.25 -9.61
C LYS A 98 1.04 -16.53 -8.40
N ALA A 99 0.92 -15.20 -8.36
CA ALA A 99 1.67 -14.34 -7.44
C ALA A 99 0.83 -13.74 -6.31
N MET A 100 -0.51 -13.77 -6.43
CA MET A 100 -1.44 -13.21 -5.45
C MET A 100 -2.13 -14.33 -4.68
N ASN A 101 -1.34 -15.01 -3.84
CA ASN A 101 -1.80 -16.01 -2.89
C ASN A 101 -0.86 -16.05 -1.69
N ALA A 102 -1.31 -16.66 -0.59
CA ALA A 102 -0.58 -16.68 0.68
C ALA A 102 0.84 -17.28 0.54
N THR A 103 0.97 -18.40 -0.17
CA THR A 103 2.26 -19.09 -0.36
C THR A 103 3.27 -18.24 -1.10
N PHE A 104 2.86 -17.61 -2.21
CA PHE A 104 3.75 -16.72 -2.96
C PHE A 104 4.08 -15.47 -2.16
N GLN A 105 3.12 -14.92 -1.41
CA GLN A 105 3.33 -13.74 -0.58
C GLN A 105 4.33 -14.01 0.54
N GLU A 106 4.24 -15.15 1.23
CA GLU A 106 5.21 -15.56 2.25
C GLU A 106 6.62 -15.67 1.66
N ASP A 107 6.75 -16.31 0.50
CA ASP A 107 8.04 -16.48 -0.17
C ASP A 107 8.63 -15.15 -0.66
N TYR A 108 7.76 -14.29 -1.20
CA TYR A 108 8.12 -12.92 -1.59
C TYR A 108 8.59 -12.11 -0.39
N ALA A 109 7.86 -12.15 0.73
CA ALA A 109 8.22 -11.44 1.95
C ALA A 109 9.58 -11.90 2.49
N ARG A 110 9.82 -13.21 2.51
CA ARG A 110 11.11 -13.82 2.89
C ARG A 110 12.25 -13.29 2.04
N HIS A 111 12.11 -13.33 0.71
CA HIS A 111 13.14 -12.84 -0.20
C HIS A 111 13.33 -11.32 -0.14
N TYR A 112 12.26 -10.55 0.02
CA TYR A 112 12.32 -9.11 0.17
C TYR A 112 13.09 -8.71 1.43
N LYS A 113 12.75 -9.29 2.58
CA LYS A 113 13.42 -9.03 3.87
C LYS A 113 14.87 -9.50 3.87
N ALA A 114 15.17 -10.62 3.24
CA ALA A 114 16.54 -11.08 3.06
C ALA A 114 17.36 -10.14 2.15
N ALA A 115 16.75 -9.56 1.12
CA ALA A 115 17.41 -8.55 0.28
C ALA A 115 17.69 -7.28 1.07
N GLU A 116 16.72 -6.81 1.86
CA GLU A 116 16.87 -5.64 2.73
C GLU A 116 17.98 -5.85 3.78
N ALA A 117 17.97 -6.97 4.49
CA ALA A 117 19.00 -7.34 5.47
C ALA A 117 20.41 -7.48 4.85
N ALA A 118 20.49 -7.82 3.56
CA ALA A 118 21.74 -7.86 2.80
C ALA A 118 22.15 -6.48 2.24
N GLY A 119 21.47 -5.40 2.63
CA GLY A 119 21.77 -4.03 2.23
C GLY A 119 21.34 -3.70 0.79
N ALA A 120 20.46 -4.49 0.17
CA ALA A 120 20.09 -4.27 -1.23
C ALA A 120 19.48 -2.88 -1.48
N PHE A 121 18.79 -2.33 -0.47
CA PHE A 121 18.03 -1.09 -0.57
C PHE A 121 18.66 0.11 0.14
N GLU A 122 19.85 -0.01 0.73
CA GLU A 122 20.50 1.07 1.53
C GLU A 122 20.63 2.40 0.80
N ASN A 123 20.89 2.37 -0.50
CA ASN A 123 21.09 3.57 -1.31
C ASN A 123 19.85 3.93 -2.15
N GLU A 124 19.10 2.91 -2.57
CA GLU A 124 17.98 3.09 -3.48
C GLU A 124 17.07 1.86 -3.42
N TRP A 125 15.78 2.11 -3.19
CA TRP A 125 14.77 1.08 -3.31
C TRP A 125 14.34 0.90 -4.78
N SER A 126 14.90 -0.09 -5.48
CA SER A 126 14.65 -0.29 -6.91
C SER A 126 14.59 -1.76 -7.37
N GLU A 127 13.83 -2.00 -8.45
CA GLU A 127 13.73 -3.31 -9.11
C GLU A 127 15.10 -3.85 -9.55
N LYS A 128 16.04 -2.97 -9.89
CA LYS A 128 17.41 -3.32 -10.28
C LYS A 128 18.18 -3.92 -9.10
N LYS A 129 18.05 -3.32 -7.92
CA LYS A 129 18.69 -3.81 -6.69
C LYS A 129 18.10 -5.14 -6.25
N PHE A 130 16.77 -5.25 -6.22
CA PHE A 130 16.12 -6.52 -5.93
C PHE A 130 16.49 -7.61 -6.94
N SER A 131 16.55 -7.28 -8.24
CA SER A 131 17.04 -8.19 -9.28
C SER A 131 18.49 -8.65 -9.06
N LYS A 132 19.36 -7.80 -8.50
CA LYS A 132 20.74 -8.16 -8.18
C LYS A 132 20.77 -9.19 -7.06
N TYR A 133 20.02 -8.97 -5.98
CA TYR A 133 19.84 -9.95 -4.91
C TYR A 133 19.30 -11.28 -5.45
N LEU A 134 18.24 -11.26 -6.26
CA LEU A 134 17.67 -12.49 -6.81
C LEU A 134 18.70 -13.31 -7.60
N ARG A 135 19.68 -12.69 -8.27
CA ARG A 135 20.73 -13.45 -8.99
C ARG A 135 21.62 -14.29 -8.08
N SER A 136 21.76 -13.94 -6.79
CA SER A 136 22.53 -14.73 -5.83
C SER A 136 21.73 -15.83 -5.14
N THR A 137 20.44 -15.98 -5.47
CA THR A 137 19.58 -17.05 -4.95
C THR A 137 19.57 -18.26 -5.88
N ASP A 138 19.16 -19.41 -5.35
CA ASP A 138 18.96 -20.69 -6.04
C ASP A 138 17.65 -20.78 -6.83
N LEU A 139 16.77 -19.77 -6.74
CA LEU A 139 15.53 -19.70 -7.51
C LEU A 139 15.76 -19.94 -9.02
N SER A 140 14.80 -20.58 -9.66
CA SER A 140 14.78 -20.74 -11.11
C SER A 140 14.64 -19.39 -11.82
N ALA A 141 14.96 -19.35 -13.11
CA ALA A 141 14.78 -18.15 -13.93
C ALA A 141 13.31 -17.67 -13.94
N ASN A 142 12.35 -18.60 -13.89
CA ASN A 142 10.93 -18.29 -13.87
C ASN A 142 10.48 -17.69 -12.52
N GLU A 143 10.93 -18.25 -11.40
CA GLU A 143 10.64 -17.69 -10.06
C GLU A 143 11.23 -16.29 -9.90
N LYS A 144 12.49 -16.10 -10.33
CA LYS A 144 13.13 -14.76 -10.34
C LYS A 144 12.32 -13.76 -11.16
N LYS A 145 11.73 -14.17 -12.29
CA LYS A 145 10.86 -13.32 -13.11
C LYS A 145 9.56 -12.96 -12.38
N LEU A 146 8.94 -13.92 -11.68
CA LEU A 146 7.74 -13.68 -10.88
C LEU A 146 8.03 -12.73 -9.71
N MET A 147 9.10 -12.96 -8.95
CA MET A 147 9.52 -12.13 -7.82
C MET A 147 9.77 -10.67 -8.25
N LYS A 148 10.47 -10.46 -9.37
CA LYS A 148 10.68 -9.12 -9.94
C LYS A 148 9.36 -8.43 -10.29
N ARG A 149 8.42 -9.17 -10.87
CA ARG A 149 7.11 -8.62 -11.25
C ARG A 149 6.24 -8.34 -10.02
N ARG A 150 6.35 -9.15 -8.96
CA ARG A 150 5.70 -8.90 -7.66
C ARG A 150 6.27 -7.67 -6.96
N PHE A 151 7.59 -7.44 -7.04
CA PHE A 151 8.21 -6.19 -6.56
C PHE A 151 7.71 -4.97 -7.34
N LYS A 152 7.58 -5.09 -8.66
CA LYS A 152 6.98 -4.03 -9.48
C LYS A 152 5.52 -3.76 -9.09
N MET A 153 4.76 -4.81 -8.75
CA MET A 153 3.40 -4.69 -8.23
C MET A 153 3.39 -4.00 -6.86
N HIS A 154 4.27 -4.39 -5.93
CA HIS A 154 4.47 -3.68 -4.66
C HIS A 154 4.72 -2.18 -4.92
N LYS A 155 5.66 -1.84 -5.80
CA LYS A 155 5.96 -0.44 -6.12
C LYS A 155 4.77 0.35 -6.68
N ILE A 156 3.97 -0.25 -7.55
CA ILE A 156 2.90 0.46 -8.27
C ILE A 156 1.59 0.47 -7.46
N ILE A 157 1.23 -0.67 -6.88
CA ILE A 157 -0.05 -0.88 -6.20
C ILE A 157 0.08 -0.64 -4.70
N GLY A 158 1.23 -0.92 -4.09
CA GLY A 158 1.48 -0.72 -2.66
C GLY A 158 1.20 -1.95 -1.79
N ASN A 159 0.87 -3.10 -2.38
CA ASN A 159 0.78 -4.37 -1.64
C ASN A 159 2.18 -4.83 -1.24
N ASN A 160 2.63 -4.42 -0.06
CA ASN A 160 4.01 -4.59 0.42
C ASN A 160 4.35 -6.04 0.81
N GLU A 161 5.51 -6.24 1.43
CA GLU A 161 5.97 -7.52 1.97
C GLU A 161 5.17 -8.02 3.18
N ASP A 162 4.48 -7.13 3.90
CA ASP A 162 3.63 -7.49 5.05
C ASP A 162 2.14 -7.64 4.65
N TYR A 163 1.78 -7.37 3.39
CA TYR A 163 0.45 -7.58 2.84
C TYR A 163 -0.02 -9.03 3.03
N LEU A 164 -1.16 -9.24 3.67
CA LEU A 164 -1.68 -10.57 3.98
C LEU A 164 -2.66 -11.10 2.92
N GLY A 165 -3.34 -10.21 2.20
CA GLY A 165 -4.30 -10.56 1.17
C GLY A 165 -5.59 -11.22 1.68
N ASP A 166 -5.89 -11.09 2.96
CA ASP A 166 -7.14 -11.49 3.61
C ASP A 166 -8.04 -10.29 3.96
N GLY A 167 -7.66 -9.08 3.55
CA GLY A 167 -8.38 -7.84 3.84
C GLY A 167 -7.96 -7.15 5.14
N LEU A 168 -7.02 -7.74 5.90
CA LEU A 168 -6.49 -7.15 7.13
C LEU A 168 -5.02 -6.74 6.96
N THR A 169 -4.61 -5.68 7.64
CA THR A 169 -3.19 -5.37 7.80
C THR A 169 -2.53 -6.37 8.74
N LYS A 170 -1.24 -6.60 8.56
CA LYS A 170 -0.43 -7.24 9.58
C LYS A 170 -0.12 -6.24 10.69
N ASN A 171 -0.28 -6.66 11.94
CA ASN A 171 0.16 -5.87 13.07
C ASN A 171 1.66 -6.05 13.26
N ASN A 172 2.43 -4.98 13.10
CA ASN A 172 3.89 -4.99 13.26
C ASN A 172 4.34 -4.59 14.68
N ASN A 173 3.41 -4.34 15.61
CA ASN A 173 3.73 -4.06 17.01
C ASN A 173 4.08 -5.35 17.76
N ALA A 174 5.39 -5.57 17.97
CA ALA A 174 5.92 -6.75 18.65
C ALA A 174 5.52 -6.87 20.13
N ALA A 175 5.00 -5.79 20.75
CA ALA A 175 4.55 -5.81 22.14
C ALA A 175 3.14 -6.38 22.31
N ILE A 176 2.39 -6.55 21.22
CA ILE A 176 1.00 -7.02 21.25
C ILE A 176 0.94 -8.42 20.64
N ASN A 177 0.36 -9.38 21.37
CA ASN A 177 0.11 -10.74 20.87
C ASN A 177 -1.15 -10.77 19.98
N GLN A 178 -1.15 -9.98 18.91
CA GLN A 178 -2.23 -9.88 17.94
C GLN A 178 -1.62 -9.83 16.53
N GLN A 179 -1.98 -10.79 15.68
CA GLN A 179 -1.38 -10.94 14.36
C GLN A 179 -1.90 -9.91 13.33
N TYR A 180 -3.16 -9.49 13.48
CA TYR A 180 -3.87 -8.64 12.53
C TYR A 180 -4.07 -7.22 13.08
N GLY A 181 -3.98 -6.21 12.24
CA GLY A 181 -4.24 -4.82 12.61
C GLY A 181 -5.69 -4.43 12.33
N VAL A 182 -5.92 -3.81 11.17
CA VAL A 182 -7.20 -3.21 10.76
C VAL A 182 -7.67 -3.76 9.42
N VAL A 183 -8.93 -3.51 9.07
CA VAL A 183 -9.41 -3.74 7.70
C VAL A 183 -8.77 -2.73 6.77
N GLU A 184 -8.25 -3.20 5.66
CA GLU A 184 -7.57 -2.38 4.68
C GLU A 184 -8.35 -2.34 3.36
N THR A 185 -8.37 -1.18 2.73
CA THR A 185 -8.95 -0.99 1.40
C THR A 185 -7.93 -0.37 0.47
N LEU A 186 -7.92 -0.84 -0.77
CA LEU A 186 -7.23 -0.21 -1.88
C LEU A 186 -8.20 0.75 -2.57
N ASN A 187 -7.80 2.01 -2.69
CA ASN A 187 -8.60 3.07 -3.28
C ASN A 187 -7.91 3.58 -4.54
N PHE A 188 -8.70 3.79 -5.59
CA PHE A 188 -8.23 4.43 -6.80
C PHE A 188 -9.25 5.45 -7.33
N GLU A 189 -8.79 6.69 -7.43
CA GLU A 189 -9.50 7.80 -8.04
C GLU A 189 -9.30 7.80 -9.55
N ARG A 190 -10.37 8.09 -10.29
CA ARG A 190 -10.35 8.11 -11.76
C ARG A 190 -10.16 9.51 -12.34
N LYS A 191 -10.06 10.51 -11.46
CA LYS A 191 -9.85 11.92 -11.79
C LYS A 191 -8.69 12.47 -10.97
N GLU A 192 -7.92 13.36 -11.59
CA GLU A 192 -6.84 14.07 -10.90
C GLU A 192 -7.43 15.20 -10.06
N ILE A 193 -7.56 14.95 -8.76
CA ILE A 193 -8.08 15.91 -7.77
C ILE A 193 -6.99 16.13 -6.71
N ASN A 194 -6.80 17.38 -6.30
CA ASN A 194 -5.88 17.73 -5.21
C ASN A 194 -6.62 17.88 -3.86
N LEU A 195 -5.86 17.91 -2.77
CA LEU A 195 -6.40 18.04 -1.42
C LEU A 195 -7.21 19.31 -1.24
N LYS A 196 -6.82 20.42 -1.87
CA LYS A 196 -7.56 21.69 -1.81
C LYS A 196 -8.97 21.55 -2.35
N GLN A 197 -9.14 20.88 -3.49
CA GLN A 197 -10.46 20.66 -4.09
C GLN A 197 -11.36 19.77 -3.22
N LEU A 198 -10.78 18.80 -2.51
CA LEU A 198 -11.50 17.96 -1.56
C LEU A 198 -11.89 18.74 -0.30
N ASP A 199 -10.99 19.60 0.19
CA ASP A 199 -11.20 20.45 1.37
C ASP A 199 -12.31 21.49 1.11
N GLU A 200 -12.33 22.12 -0.07
CA GLU A 200 -13.35 23.11 -0.47
C GLU A 200 -14.79 22.56 -0.44
N VAL A 201 -14.97 21.24 -0.57
CA VAL A 201 -16.27 20.57 -0.47
C VAL A 201 -16.47 19.82 0.85
N ASN A 202 -15.55 20.00 1.81
CA ASN A 202 -15.53 19.29 3.10
C ASN A 202 -15.55 17.76 2.94
N ALA A 203 -14.86 17.24 1.92
CA ALA A 203 -14.68 15.80 1.71
C ALA A 203 -13.48 15.23 2.48
N ILE A 204 -12.62 16.08 3.05
CA ILE A 204 -11.51 15.65 3.90
C ILE A 204 -11.44 16.46 5.19
N THR A 205 -10.82 15.87 6.21
CA THR A 205 -10.36 16.55 7.43
C THR A 205 -8.93 16.13 7.68
N ILE A 206 -8.06 17.10 7.99
CA ILE A 206 -6.63 16.85 8.16
C ILE A 206 -6.24 17.13 9.61
N ILE A 207 -5.68 16.13 10.28
CA ILE A 207 -5.15 16.22 11.64
C ILE A 207 -3.62 16.25 11.55
N THR A 208 -3.00 17.35 11.97
CA THR A 208 -1.54 17.56 11.90
C THR A 208 -0.82 17.42 13.24
N ASP A 209 -1.55 17.46 14.36
CA ASP A 209 -0.97 17.54 15.71
C ASP A 209 -0.83 16.16 16.37
N LEU A 210 -0.37 15.17 15.62
CA LEU A 210 -0.09 13.83 16.13
C LEU A 210 1.16 13.87 17.04
N ARG A 211 1.09 13.20 18.20
CA ARG A 211 2.17 13.22 19.21
C ARG A 211 2.52 11.80 19.62
N THR A 212 3.80 11.46 19.56
CA THR A 212 4.29 10.22 20.19
C THR A 212 4.10 10.32 21.70
N LEU A 213 3.52 9.28 22.30
CA LEU A 213 3.31 9.18 23.75
C LEU A 213 4.57 8.63 24.45
#